data_AF-A0A732A4A1-F1
#
_entry.id   AF-A0A732A4A1-F1
#
_cell.length_a   1.000
_cell.length_b   1.000
_cell.length_c   1.000
_cell.angle_alpha   90.00
_cell.angle_beta   90.00
_cell.angle_gamma   90.00
#
_symmetry.space_group_name_H-M   'P 1'
#
loop_
_entity.id
_entity.type
_entity.pdbx_description
1 polymer ?
#
loop_
_entity_poly.entity_id
_entity_poly.type
_entity_poly.pdbx_seq_one_letter_code
_entity_poly.pdbx_strand_id
1 'polypeptide(L)' 'MRKARFTEHQIITVIKSVEAGRTVKDVCREAGISEATWYNWKSRYGGMEPSDIKKIKDLEDENRRLKQMFADLSLE' A
#
# COMPACT_ATOMS: atom_id res chain seq x y z
N MET A 1 -4.01 11.79 13.41
CA MET A 1 -3.33 10.48 13.24
C MET A 1 -1.85 10.71 13.02
N ARG A 2 -0.97 9.89 13.63
CA ARG A 2 0.48 9.99 13.41
C ARG A 2 0.74 9.64 11.94
N LYS A 3 1.46 10.48 11.21
CA LYS A 3 1.77 10.23 9.80
C LYS A 3 2.63 8.96 9.73
N ALA A 4 2.21 7.98 8.95
CA ALA A 4 2.99 6.76 8.76
C ALA A 4 4.37 7.12 8.19
N ARG A 5 5.42 6.45 8.68
CA ARG A 5 6.82 6.70 8.24
C ARG A 5 7.02 6.29 6.78
N PHE A 6 6.29 5.29 6.31
CA PHE A 6 6.31 4.79 4.94
C PHE A 6 4.92 4.86 4.32
N THR A 7 4.85 5.29 3.07
CA THR A 7 3.64 5.15 2.25
C THR A 7 3.56 3.73 1.69
N GLU A 8 2.36 3.28 1.33
CA GLU A 8 2.17 1.95 0.76
C GLU A 8 2.93 1.79 -0.57
N HIS A 9 3.02 2.88 -1.35
CA HIS A 9 3.85 2.93 -2.55
C HIS A 9 5.34 2.68 -2.24
N GLN A 10 5.87 3.30 -1.18
CA GLN A 10 7.24 3.05 -0.73
C GLN A 10 7.44 1.60 -0.28
N ILE A 11 6.45 1.04 0.43
CA ILE A 11 6.48 -0.35 0.90
C ILE A 11 6.57 -1.32 -0.28
N ILE A 12 5.73 -1.16 -1.30
CA ILE A 12 5.74 -2.02 -2.49
C ILE A 12 7.07 -1.91 -3.24
N THR A 13 7.62 -0.70 -3.42
CA THR A 13 8.92 -0.51 -4.07
C THR A 13 10.04 -1.25 -3.34
N VAL A 14 10.02 -1.26 -2.00
CA VAL A 14 10.97 -2.00 -1.17
C VAL A 14 10.80 -3.52 -1.36
N ILE A 15 9.58 -4.03 -1.42
CA ILE A 15 9.32 -5.47 -1.68
C ILE A 15 9.84 -5.87 -3.06
N LYS A 16 9.51 -5.09 -4.10
CA LYS A 16 9.91 -5.34 -5.49
C LYS A 16 11.41 -5.31 -5.72
N SER A 17 12.13 -4.52 -4.94
CA SER A 17 13.60 -4.49 -4.99
C SER A 17 14.21 -5.88 -4.71
N VAL A 18 13.58 -6.68 -3.85
CA VAL A 18 14.00 -8.06 -3.57
C VAL A 18 13.58 -9.01 -4.69
N GLU A 19 12.39 -8.82 -5.26
CA GLU A 19 11.91 -9.60 -6.43
C GLU A 19 12.79 -9.37 -7.68
N ALA A 20 13.39 -8.17 -7.79
CA ALA A 20 14.38 -7.82 -8.81
C ALA A 20 15.79 -8.40 -8.53
N GLY A 21 15.96 -9.22 -7.49
CA GLY A 21 17.19 -9.96 -7.20
C GLY A 21 18.08 -9.37 -6.10
N ARG A 22 17.67 -8.29 -5.41
CA ARG A 22 18.41 -7.80 -4.24
C ARG A 22 18.16 -8.68 -3.01
N THR A 23 19.12 -8.72 -2.08
CA THR A 23 18.92 -9.44 -0.83
C THR A 23 18.00 -8.68 0.13
N VAL A 24 17.20 -9.41 0.92
CA VAL A 24 16.34 -8.80 1.96
C VAL A 24 17.18 -7.96 2.94
N LYS A 25 18.37 -8.44 3.31
CA LYS A 25 19.28 -7.78 4.25
C LYS A 25 19.73 -6.41 3.76
N ASP A 26 20.15 -6.30 2.50
CA ASP A 26 20.61 -5.02 1.94
C ASP A 26 19.47 -4.01 1.82
N VAL A 27 18.31 -4.48 1.34
CA VAL A 27 17.12 -3.66 1.20
C VAL A 27 16.63 -3.14 2.56
N CYS A 28 16.62 -3.98 3.59
CA CYS A 28 16.24 -3.58 4.95
C CYS A 28 17.21 -2.55 5.53
N ARG A 29 18.51 -2.72 5.29
CA ARG A 29 19.54 -1.77 5.74
C ARG A 29 19.39 -0.40 5.09
N GLU A 30 19.17 -0.36 3.78
CA GLU A 30 18.98 0.88 3.02
C GLU A 30 17.68 1.59 3.40
N ALA A 31 16.58 0.83 3.54
CA ALA A 31 15.29 1.38 3.96
C ALA A 31 15.24 1.75 5.45
N GLY A 32 16.22 1.33 6.26
CA GLY A 32 16.23 1.56 7.70
C GLY A 32 15.09 0.87 8.45
N ILE A 33 14.79 -0.38 8.05
CA ILE A 33 13.77 -1.26 8.63
C ILE A 33 14.39 -2.60 9.05
N SER A 34 13.69 -3.37 9.89
CA SER A 34 14.10 -4.74 10.22
C SER A 34 13.59 -5.73 9.17
N GLU A 35 14.23 -6.90 9.06
CA GLU A 35 13.75 -7.99 8.21
C GLU A 35 12.33 -8.45 8.62
N ALA A 36 12.02 -8.43 9.92
CA ALA A 36 10.68 -8.72 10.42
C ALA A 36 9.63 -7.74 9.87
N THR A 37 9.94 -6.44 9.81
CA THR A 37 9.07 -5.44 9.17
C THR A 37 8.88 -5.78 7.68
N TRP A 38 9.95 -6.15 6.98
CA TRP A 38 9.87 -6.51 5.58
C TRP A 38 8.99 -7.74 5.32
N TYR A 39 9.11 -8.81 6.10
CA TYR A 39 8.26 -10.00 5.95
C TYR A 39 6.77 -9.68 6.25
N ASN A 40 6.50 -8.83 7.24
CA ASN A 40 5.14 -8.36 7.54
C ASN A 40 4.58 -7.50 6.40
N TRP A 41 5.42 -6.74 5.70
CA TRP A 41 5.00 -6.02 4.51
C TRP A 41 4.78 -6.96 3.33
N LYS A 42 5.68 -7.93 3.11
CA LYS A 42 5.53 -8.92 2.05
C LYS A 42 4.26 -9.75 2.20
N SER A 43 3.84 -10.10 3.41
CA SER A 43 2.58 -10.84 3.61
C SER A 43 1.33 -10.02 3.30
N ARG A 44 1.40 -8.68 3.45
CA ARG A 44 0.27 -7.77 3.23
C ARG A 44 0.19 -7.20 1.82
N TYR A 45 1.35 -6.88 1.24
CA TYR A 45 1.49 -6.12 -0.01
C TYR A 45 2.25 -6.90 -1.09
N GLY A 46 2.73 -8.12 -0.79
CA GLY A 46 3.41 -8.95 -1.77
C GLY A 46 2.51 -9.28 -2.96
N GLY A 47 3.07 -9.21 -4.17
CA GLY A 47 2.32 -9.41 -5.42
C GLY A 47 1.47 -8.22 -5.87
N MET A 48 1.47 -7.09 -5.13
CA MET A 48 0.82 -5.86 -5.58
C MET A 48 1.77 -5.00 -6.42
N GLU A 49 1.23 -4.35 -7.44
CA GLU A 49 1.91 -3.30 -8.19
C GLU A 49 1.71 -1.93 -7.53
N PRO A 50 2.66 -1.00 -7.67
CA PRO A 50 2.45 0.38 -7.23
C PRO A 50 1.22 1.04 -7.88
N SER A 51 0.83 0.61 -9.09
CA SER A 51 -0.39 1.05 -9.77
C SER A 51 -1.67 0.53 -9.12
N ASP A 52 -1.63 -0.62 -8.45
CA ASP A 52 -2.79 -1.20 -7.79
C ASP A 52 -3.26 -0.31 -6.63
N ILE A 53 -2.34 0.35 -5.95
CA ILE A 53 -2.65 1.29 -4.86
C ILE A 53 -3.41 2.50 -5.36
N LYS A 54 -2.99 3.05 -6.51
CA LYS A 54 -3.72 4.16 -7.13
C LYS A 54 -5.15 3.72 -7.46
N LYS A 55 -5.29 2.54 -8.08
CA LYS A 55 -6.60 1.99 -8.44
C LYS A 55 -7.49 1.74 -7.22
N ILE A 56 -6.95 1.21 -6.13
CA ILE A 56 -7.68 1.01 -4.87
C ILE A 56 -8.22 2.34 -4.35
N LYS A 57 -7.36 3.36 -4.28
CA LYS A 57 -7.76 4.68 -3.79
C LYS A 57 -8.85 5.33 -4.65
N ASP A 58 -8.70 5.24 -5.97
CA ASP A 58 -9.70 5.78 -6.91
C ASP A 58 -11.06 5.05 -6.74
N LEU A 59 -11.03 3.72 -6.54
CA LEU A 59 -12.23 2.93 -6.27
C LEU A 59 -12.87 3.25 -4.91
N GLU A 60 -12.08 3.50 -3.86
CA GLU A 60 -12.58 3.91 -2.54
C GLU A 60 -13.25 5.29 -2.60
N ASP A 61 -12.64 6.23 -3.33
CA ASP A 61 -13.20 7.57 -3.55
C ASP A 61 -14.53 7.50 -4.32
N GLU A 62 -14.60 6.69 -5.37
CA GLU A 62 -15.82 6.49 -6.14
C GLU A 62 -16.90 5.80 -5.31
N ASN A 63 -16.55 4.75 -4.56
CA ASN A 63 -17.49 4.06 -3.67
C ASN A 63 -18.07 5.01 -2.61
N ARG A 64 -17.24 5.92 -2.05
CA ARG A 64 -17.71 6.95 -1.13
C ARG A 64 -18.71 7.89 -1.79
N ARG A 65 -18.45 8.36 -3.01
CA ARG A 65 -19.37 9.23 -3.76
C ARG A 65 -20.69 8.52 -4.04
N LEU A 66 -20.64 7.29 -4.52
CA LEU A 66 -21.82 6.48 -4.79
C LEU A 66 -22.66 6.26 -3.53
N LYS A 67 -22.02 5.96 -2.40
CA LYS A 67 -22.72 5.83 -1.10
C LYS A 67 -23.38 7.13 -0.66
N GLN A 68 -22.71 8.28 -0.85
CA GLN A 68 -23.28 9.58 -0.54
C GLN A 68 -24.52 9.85 -1.41
N MET A 69 -24.39 9.70 -2.72
CA MET A 69 -25.51 9.88 -3.65
C MET A 69 -26.69 8.96 -3.33
N PHE A 70 -26.41 7.70 -2.99
CA PHE A 70 -27.45 6.75 -2.60
C PHE A 70 -28.13 7.16 -1.29
N ALA A 71 -27.36 7.62 -0.30
CA ALA A 71 -27.92 8.11 0.96
C ALA A 71 -28.80 9.34 0.74
N ASP A 72 -28.34 10.30 -0.07
CA ASP A 72 -29.09 11.52 -0.40
C ASP A 72 -30.41 11.17 -1.11
N LEU A 73 -30.38 10.26 -2.10
CA LEU A 73 -31.58 9.78 -2.79
C LEU A 73 -32.54 9.00 -1.88
N SER A 74 -32.01 8.24 -0.91
CA SER A 74 -32.83 7.43 0.01
C SER A 74 -33.49 8.24 1.13
N LEU A 75 -33.10 9.52 1.27
CA LEU A 75 -33.67 10.45 2.24
C LEU A 75 -34.76 11.35 1.62
N GLU A 76 -34.99 11.26 0.31
CA GLU A 76 -36.18 11.78 -0.40
C GLU A 76 -37.33 10.77 -0.39
#